data_AF-C3NLM8-F1
#
_entry.id   AF-C3NLM8-F1
#
_cell.length_a   1.000
_cell.length_b   1.000
_cell.length_c   1.000
_cell.angle_alpha   90.00
_cell.angle_beta   90.00
_cell.angle_gamma   90.00
#
_symmetry.space_group_name_H-M   'P 1'
#
loop_
_entity.id
_entity.type
_entity.pdbx_description
1 polymer ?
#
loop_
_entity_poly.entity_id
_entity_poly.type
_entity_poly.pdbx_seq_one_letter_code
_entity_poly.pdbx_strand_id
1 'polypeptide(L)'
;MLYEDPEETKYMEAAVALKVKYNGNIYTYFPFMWVNKDLPLIRGWLLGYPKKLAYISMSEFHKLLDGYSGPSSGVKMGGYALRNGKEIIRIKITLREKVSQSPIPFDPIVQFRRFPAVQDGTDVYELGQVISSDFRVSEVWRGEGEVILNGSINEELEVLKINKIEGGYYFNWSFKQLGTKILSRISK
;
A
#
# COMPACT_ATOMS: atom_id res chain seq x y z
N MET A 1 20.98 -12.65 -3.94
CA MET A 1 19.69 -12.13 -4.48
C MET A 1 19.60 -10.61 -4.48
N LEU A 2 19.35 -9.88 -3.37
CA LEU A 2 19.11 -8.41 -3.46
C LEU A 2 20.24 -7.59 -4.12
N TYR A 3 21.49 -8.03 -3.97
CA TYR A 3 22.66 -7.34 -4.53
C TYR A 3 23.00 -7.78 -5.95
N GLU A 4 22.40 -8.87 -6.44
CA GLU A 4 22.73 -9.46 -7.76
C GLU A 4 22.02 -8.70 -8.88
N ASP A 5 20.74 -8.38 -8.67
CA ASP A 5 19.98 -7.53 -9.57
C ASP A 5 18.99 -6.65 -8.77
N PRO A 6 19.33 -5.37 -8.51
CA PRO A 6 18.45 -4.48 -7.77
C PRO A 6 17.18 -4.10 -8.55
N GLU A 7 17.19 -4.20 -9.88
CA GLU A 7 16.05 -3.84 -10.72
C GLU A 7 14.93 -4.89 -10.63
N GLU A 8 15.33 -6.15 -10.46
CA GLU A 8 14.42 -7.30 -10.29
C GLU A 8 13.92 -7.47 -8.84
N THR A 9 14.55 -6.79 -7.87
CA THR A 9 14.27 -6.99 -6.44
C THR A 9 13.71 -5.76 -5.72
N LYS A 10 13.57 -4.63 -6.42
CA LYS A 10 12.99 -3.39 -5.88
C LYS A 10 11.78 -2.96 -6.69
N TYR A 11 10.79 -2.43 -5.98
CA TYR A 11 9.62 -1.80 -6.58
C TYR A 11 9.07 -0.73 -5.64
N MET A 12 8.26 0.15 -6.22
CA MET A 12 7.53 1.19 -5.51
C MET A 12 6.05 0.82 -5.45
N GLU A 13 5.39 1.19 -4.37
CA GLU A 13 3.97 0.90 -4.15
C GLU A 13 3.24 2.12 -3.58
N ALA A 14 2.02 2.33 -4.05
CA ALA A 14 1.05 3.24 -3.48
C ALA A 14 -0.24 2.47 -3.23
N ALA A 15 -0.90 2.69 -2.10
CA ALA A 15 -2.06 1.91 -1.71
C ALA A 15 -3.00 2.70 -0.80
N VAL A 16 -4.27 2.34 -0.84
CA VAL A 16 -5.28 2.78 0.12
C VAL A 16 -5.77 1.58 0.89
N ALA A 17 -5.79 1.69 2.22
CA ALA A 17 -6.27 0.66 3.13
C ALA A 17 -7.52 1.15 3.88
N LEU A 18 -8.51 0.29 4.03
CA LEU A 18 -9.75 0.56 4.77
C LEU A 18 -9.91 -0.44 5.91
N LYS A 19 -10.53 0.01 7.00
CA LYS A 19 -11.07 -0.86 8.03
C LYS A 19 -12.43 -1.38 7.62
N VAL A 20 -12.58 -2.70 7.65
CA VAL A 20 -13.81 -3.39 7.26
C VAL A 20 -14.19 -4.42 8.32
N LYS A 21 -15.47 -4.81 8.35
CA LYS A 21 -15.97 -5.84 9.25
C LYS A 21 -16.48 -7.03 8.44
N TYR A 22 -16.09 -8.24 8.82
CA TYR A 22 -16.58 -9.49 8.23
C TYR A 22 -16.79 -10.54 9.32
N ASN A 23 -17.97 -11.16 9.37
CA ASN A 23 -18.36 -12.15 10.38
C ASN A 23 -17.99 -11.76 11.82
N GLY A 24 -18.27 -10.50 12.19
CA GLY A 24 -18.00 -9.99 13.53
C GLY A 24 -16.59 -9.46 13.77
N ASN A 25 -15.60 -9.83 12.94
CA ASN A 25 -14.20 -9.44 13.11
C ASN A 25 -13.83 -8.20 12.29
N ILE A 26 -12.88 -7.41 12.77
CA ILE A 26 -12.32 -6.28 12.03
C ILE A 26 -11.13 -6.77 11.20
N TYR A 27 -11.03 -6.27 9.97
CA TYR A 27 -9.97 -6.57 9.03
C TYR A 27 -9.47 -5.29 8.36
N THR A 28 -8.32 -5.43 7.70
CA THR A 28 -7.82 -4.44 6.74
C THR A 28 -8.11 -4.91 5.31
N TYR A 29 -8.64 -4.02 4.46
CA TYR A 29 -8.92 -4.28 3.04
C TYR A 29 -8.24 -3.23 2.18
N PHE A 30 -7.59 -3.62 1.08
CA PHE A 30 -7.00 -2.65 0.14
C PHE A 30 -7.79 -2.63 -1.17
N PRO A 31 -8.76 -1.70 -1.33
CA PRO A 31 -9.53 -1.57 -2.56
C PRO A 31 -8.70 -1.04 -3.74
N PHE A 32 -7.65 -0.26 -3.47
CA PHE A 32 -6.86 0.40 -4.50
C PHE A 32 -5.37 0.27 -4.20
N MET A 33 -4.61 -0.24 -5.17
CA MET A 33 -3.17 -0.39 -5.09
C MET A 33 -2.51 -0.20 -6.46
N TRP A 34 -1.31 0.36 -6.45
CA TRP A 34 -0.50 0.55 -7.64
C TRP A 34 0.95 0.21 -7.38
N VAL A 35 1.62 -0.34 -8.38
CA VAL A 35 3.04 -0.67 -8.37
C VAL A 35 3.69 -0.23 -9.68
N ASN A 36 5.02 -0.08 -9.68
CA ASN A 36 5.77 0.29 -10.88
C ASN A 36 6.42 -0.91 -11.60
N LYS A 37 6.15 -2.14 -11.17
CA LYS A 37 6.75 -3.38 -11.69
C LYS A 37 5.70 -4.48 -11.86
N ASP A 38 5.96 -5.38 -12.80
CA ASP A 38 5.10 -6.50 -13.19
C ASP A 38 5.11 -7.67 -12.19
N LEU A 39 6.27 -8.06 -11.66
CA LEU A 39 6.35 -9.12 -10.66
C LEU A 39 5.48 -8.83 -9.41
N PRO A 40 5.57 -7.66 -8.75
CA PRO A 40 4.70 -7.34 -7.62
C PRO A 40 3.24 -7.14 -8.03
N LEU A 41 2.95 -6.78 -9.29
CA LEU A 41 1.60 -6.69 -9.85
C LEU A 41 0.95 -8.08 -9.87
N ILE A 42 1.58 -9.04 -10.57
CA ILE A 42 1.05 -10.40 -10.73
C ILE A 42 0.99 -11.12 -9.38
N ARG A 43 2.04 -11.02 -8.56
CA ARG A 43 2.02 -11.56 -7.20
C ARG A 43 0.90 -10.96 -6.35
N GLY A 44 0.61 -9.67 -6.54
CA GLY A 44 -0.54 -9.01 -5.93
C GLY A 44 -1.85 -9.69 -6.28
N TRP A 45 -2.12 -9.89 -7.57
CA TRP A 45 -3.35 -10.53 -8.05
C TRP A 45 -3.54 -11.95 -7.51
N LEU A 46 -2.46 -12.75 -7.47
CA LEU A 46 -2.50 -14.11 -6.91
C LEU A 46 -2.90 -14.14 -5.43
N LEU A 47 -2.62 -13.06 -4.69
CA LEU A 47 -2.98 -12.89 -3.28
C LEU A 47 -4.30 -12.11 -3.09
N GLY A 48 -4.92 -11.62 -4.18
CA GLY A 48 -6.16 -10.84 -4.18
C GLY A 48 -5.97 -9.31 -4.11
N TYR A 49 -4.74 -8.81 -4.08
CA TYR A 49 -4.50 -7.36 -4.13
C TYR A 49 -4.82 -6.83 -5.54
N PRO A 50 -5.70 -5.83 -5.69
CA PRO A 50 -6.17 -5.32 -6.99
C PRO A 50 -5.17 -4.32 -7.59
N LYS A 51 -3.92 -4.75 -7.74
CA LYS A 51 -2.82 -3.89 -8.16
C LYS A 51 -2.97 -3.48 -9.62
N LYS A 52 -2.58 -2.24 -9.93
CA LYS A 52 -2.43 -1.70 -11.29
C LYS A 52 -1.01 -1.15 -11.49
N LEU A 53 -0.58 -0.93 -12.72
CA LEU A 53 0.69 -0.23 -13.00
C LEU A 53 0.54 1.28 -12.86
N ALA A 54 1.55 1.92 -12.25
CA ALA A 54 1.68 3.36 -12.13
C ALA A 54 3.15 3.78 -12.08
N TYR A 55 3.43 5.04 -12.43
CA TYR A 55 4.68 5.69 -12.05
C TYR A 55 4.57 6.17 -10.61
N ILE A 56 5.54 5.84 -9.76
CA ILE A 56 5.51 6.17 -8.34
C ILE A 56 6.88 6.69 -7.93
N SER A 57 6.90 7.79 -7.19
CA SER A 57 8.12 8.40 -6.68
C SER A 57 7.90 8.91 -5.27
N MET A 58 8.94 8.81 -4.43
CA MET A 58 8.94 9.36 -3.08
C MET A 58 10.31 9.95 -2.76
N SER A 59 10.35 10.88 -1.81
CA SER A 59 11.59 11.41 -1.28
C SER A 59 12.39 10.32 -0.55
N GLU A 60 13.70 10.30 -0.77
CA GLU A 60 14.65 9.43 -0.09
C GLU A 60 15.67 10.26 0.70
N PHE A 61 16.11 9.73 1.84
CA PHE A 61 17.17 10.36 2.63
C PHE A 61 18.54 10.11 2.01
N HIS A 62 19.42 11.10 2.12
CA HIS A 62 20.80 10.97 1.65
C HIS A 62 21.76 11.51 2.70
N LYS A 63 22.66 10.66 3.19
CA LYS A 63 23.49 10.92 4.39
C LYS A 63 24.33 12.20 4.34
N LEU A 64 24.66 12.69 3.15
CA LEU A 64 25.45 13.91 2.94
C LEU A 64 24.63 15.17 2.68
N LEU A 65 23.30 15.09 2.70
CA LEU A 65 22.44 16.27 2.58
C LEU A 65 22.16 16.86 3.95
N ASP A 66 22.62 18.08 4.18
CA ASP A 66 22.37 18.82 5.42
C ASP A 66 20.87 18.99 5.64
N GLY A 67 20.40 18.65 6.84
CA GLY A 67 18.98 18.67 7.19
C GLY A 67 18.13 17.58 6.49
N TYR A 68 18.74 16.66 5.72
CA TYR A 68 18.03 15.59 5.01
C TYR A 68 18.80 14.24 5.01
N SER A 69 19.69 14.04 5.99
CA SER A 69 20.50 12.83 6.15
C SER A 69 19.75 11.63 6.71
N GLY A 70 18.58 11.88 7.30
CA GLY A 70 17.68 10.90 7.90
C GLY A 70 16.43 11.58 8.46
N PRO A 71 15.49 10.80 9.02
CA PRO A 71 14.29 11.37 9.61
C PRO A 71 14.63 12.14 10.88
N SER A 72 14.17 13.40 10.95
CA SER A 72 14.31 14.27 12.11
C SER A 72 13.16 15.27 12.17
N SER A 73 12.99 15.95 13.31
CA SER A 73 11.92 16.94 13.48
C SER A 73 12.06 18.09 12.48
N GLY A 74 10.95 18.48 11.83
CA GLY A 74 10.88 19.55 10.84
C GLY A 74 11.15 19.12 9.39
N VAL A 75 11.69 17.92 9.17
CA VAL A 75 11.92 17.37 7.82
C VAL A 75 10.60 17.17 7.09
N LYS A 76 10.56 17.57 5.82
CA LYS A 76 9.41 17.39 4.93
C LYS A 76 9.69 16.31 3.90
N MET A 77 8.80 15.32 3.81
CA MET A 77 8.87 14.26 2.80
C MET A 77 7.66 14.32 1.89
N GLY A 78 7.81 13.86 0.65
CA GLY A 78 6.70 13.77 -0.29
C GLY A 78 6.74 12.50 -1.11
N GLY A 79 5.59 12.16 -1.68
CA GLY A 79 5.48 11.10 -2.67
C GLY A 79 4.24 11.28 -3.51
N TYR A 80 4.23 10.67 -4.70
CA TYR A 80 3.10 10.71 -5.61
C TYR A 80 3.02 9.45 -6.47
N ALA A 81 1.82 9.17 -6.95
CA ALA A 81 1.55 8.14 -7.94
C ALA A 81 0.85 8.77 -9.15
N LEU A 82 1.36 8.47 -10.35
CA LEU A 82 0.78 8.85 -11.62
C LEU A 82 0.33 7.61 -12.38
N ARG A 83 -0.90 7.62 -12.90
CA ARG A 83 -1.39 6.57 -13.80
C ARG A 83 -1.95 7.20 -15.06
N ASN A 84 -1.56 6.67 -16.22
CA ASN A 84 -1.98 7.19 -17.52
C ASN A 84 -1.73 8.72 -17.67
N GLY A 85 -0.61 9.21 -17.14
CA GLY A 85 -0.25 10.63 -17.15
C GLY A 85 -1.02 11.52 -16.15
N LYS A 86 -1.88 10.95 -15.30
CA LYS A 86 -2.65 11.69 -14.30
C LYS A 86 -2.16 11.38 -12.89
N GLU A 87 -2.01 12.41 -12.07
CA GLU A 87 -1.72 12.24 -10.65
C GLU A 87 -2.96 11.73 -9.92
N ILE A 88 -2.85 10.55 -9.31
CA ILE A 88 -3.95 9.87 -8.60
C ILE A 88 -3.80 9.99 -7.08
N ILE A 89 -2.56 10.04 -6.58
CA ILE A 89 -2.25 10.21 -5.16
C ILE A 89 -1.08 11.18 -5.03
N ARG A 90 -1.18 12.10 -4.08
CA ARG A 90 -0.05 12.88 -3.57
C ARG A 90 -0.08 12.89 -2.06
N ILE A 91 1.06 12.61 -1.45
CA ILE A 91 1.25 12.60 0.00
C ILE A 91 2.39 13.56 0.34
N LYS A 92 2.21 14.36 1.39
CA LYS A 92 3.30 15.10 2.04
C LYS A 92 3.25 14.87 3.54
N ILE A 93 4.42 14.86 4.17
CA ILE A 93 4.54 14.67 5.61
C ILE A 93 5.56 15.67 6.14
N THR A 94 5.24 16.39 7.21
CA THR A 94 6.23 17.13 8.01
C THR A 94 6.47 16.36 9.30
N LEU A 95 7.65 15.76 9.45
CA LEU A 95 8.02 14.94 10.61
C LEU A 95 8.12 15.82 11.87
N ARG A 96 7.66 15.30 13.01
CA ARG A 96 7.67 16.02 14.29
C ARG A 96 8.41 15.26 15.37
N GLU A 97 8.06 14.00 15.56
CA GLU A 97 8.57 13.20 16.68
C GLU A 97 8.74 11.73 16.31
N LYS A 98 9.72 11.08 16.97
CA LYS A 98 9.89 9.63 16.91
C LYS A 98 8.95 8.98 17.92
N VAL A 99 8.20 7.98 17.50
CA VAL A 99 7.23 7.26 18.34
C VAL A 99 7.57 5.77 18.40
N SER A 100 7.12 5.09 19.46
CA SER A 100 7.35 3.65 19.65
C SER A 100 6.23 2.78 19.07
N GLN A 101 5.04 3.34 18.87
CA GLN A 101 3.87 2.62 18.39
C GLN A 101 3.85 2.53 16.86
N SER A 102 3.57 1.34 16.32
CA SER A 102 3.29 1.18 14.89
C SER A 102 2.11 2.06 14.49
N PRO A 103 2.25 2.90 13.44
CA PRO A 103 1.15 3.73 12.96
C PRO A 103 0.11 2.93 12.19
N ILE A 104 0.47 1.68 11.89
CA ILE A 104 -0.33 0.73 11.17
C ILE A 104 -0.97 -0.21 12.20
N PRO A 105 -2.27 -0.07 12.51
CA PRO A 105 -2.99 -1.10 13.23
C PRO A 105 -3.47 -2.13 12.21
N PHE A 106 -2.61 -2.87 11.48
CA PHE A 106 -3.15 -3.87 10.54
C PHE A 106 -3.74 -5.04 11.33
N ASP A 107 -5.05 -4.95 11.55
CA ASP A 107 -5.89 -6.14 11.66
C ASP A 107 -5.62 -7.04 10.46
N PRO A 108 -5.86 -8.36 10.57
CA PRO A 108 -5.62 -9.29 9.48
C PRO A 108 -6.14 -8.75 8.14
N ILE A 109 -5.37 -8.96 7.08
CA ILE A 109 -5.72 -8.43 5.78
C ILE A 109 -6.64 -9.43 5.07
N VAL A 110 -7.75 -8.95 4.54
CA VAL A 110 -8.64 -9.70 3.66
C VAL A 110 -8.67 -9.06 2.30
N GLN A 111 -8.77 -9.88 1.26
CA GLN A 111 -8.81 -9.45 -0.13
C GLN A 111 -9.66 -10.40 -0.97
N PHE A 112 -10.23 -9.89 -2.06
CA PHE A 112 -10.90 -10.73 -3.04
C PHE A 112 -9.91 -11.21 -4.09
N ARG A 113 -9.71 -12.52 -4.19
CA ARG A 113 -9.03 -13.12 -5.33
C ARG A 113 -10.04 -13.25 -6.47
N ARG A 114 -9.84 -12.45 -7.52
CA ARG A 114 -10.73 -12.36 -8.67
C ARG A 114 -9.96 -12.65 -9.96
N PHE A 115 -10.29 -13.74 -10.64
CA PHE A 115 -9.84 -14.02 -12.00
C PHE A 115 -11.07 -14.39 -12.85
N PRO A 116 -11.57 -13.45 -13.69
CA PRO A 116 -12.73 -13.70 -14.54
C PRO A 116 -12.42 -14.73 -15.63
N ALA A 117 -13.37 -15.62 -15.90
CA ALA A 117 -13.38 -16.33 -17.16
C ALA A 117 -13.72 -15.33 -18.28
N VAL A 118 -12.90 -15.29 -19.33
CA VAL A 118 -13.12 -14.38 -20.48
C VAL A 118 -14.20 -14.91 -21.41
N GLN A 119 -14.35 -16.23 -21.48
CA GLN A 119 -15.43 -16.95 -22.16
C GLN A 119 -15.85 -18.11 -21.23
N ASP A 120 -15.83 -19.34 -21.75
CA ASP A 120 -15.97 -20.54 -20.94
C ASP A 120 -14.73 -20.77 -20.07
N GLY A 121 -14.93 -21.36 -18.90
CA GLY A 121 -13.83 -21.78 -18.01
C GLY A 121 -14.06 -21.45 -16.54
N THR A 122 -12.97 -21.57 -15.77
CA THR A 122 -12.98 -21.39 -14.32
C THR A 122 -12.97 -19.91 -13.97
N ASP A 123 -14.07 -19.45 -13.37
CA ASP A 123 -14.15 -18.13 -12.75
C ASP A 123 -13.70 -18.24 -11.29
N VAL A 124 -12.69 -17.46 -10.89
CA VAL A 124 -12.26 -17.38 -9.49
C VAL A 124 -12.86 -16.12 -8.90
N TYR A 125 -13.67 -16.27 -7.86
CA TYR A 125 -14.13 -15.18 -7.02
C TYR A 125 -14.25 -15.65 -5.57
N GLU A 126 -13.30 -15.27 -4.74
CA GLU A 126 -13.22 -15.75 -3.37
C GLU A 126 -12.62 -14.70 -2.44
N LEU A 127 -13.16 -14.62 -1.22
CA LEU A 127 -12.60 -13.81 -0.15
C LEU A 127 -11.50 -14.61 0.53
N GLY A 128 -10.29 -14.07 0.54
CA GLY A 128 -9.13 -14.67 1.17
C GLY A 128 -8.55 -13.79 2.27
N GLN A 129 -8.05 -14.41 3.33
CA GLN A 129 -7.22 -13.77 4.33
C GLN A 129 -5.75 -13.96 3.97
N VAL A 130 -5.03 -12.87 3.80
CA VAL A 130 -3.60 -12.85 3.54
C VAL A 130 -2.86 -13.35 4.78
N ILE A 131 -1.96 -14.32 4.59
CA ILE A 131 -1.14 -14.90 5.66
C ILE A 131 0.28 -14.36 5.53
N SER A 132 0.74 -13.73 6.60
CA SER A 132 2.07 -13.12 6.68
C SER A 132 2.66 -13.37 8.07
N SER A 133 3.99 -13.35 8.17
CA SER A 133 4.74 -13.57 9.42
C SER A 133 5.93 -12.61 9.52
N ASP A 134 6.65 -12.68 10.64
CA ASP A 134 7.91 -11.97 10.87
C ASP A 134 7.81 -10.44 10.69
N PHE A 135 6.70 -9.86 11.14
CA PHE A 135 6.48 -8.41 11.09
C PHE A 135 7.50 -7.67 11.96
N ARG A 136 8.17 -6.69 11.36
CA ARG A 136 9.08 -5.77 12.04
C ARG A 136 8.80 -4.35 11.56
N VAL A 137 8.85 -3.41 12.49
CA VAL A 137 8.72 -1.97 12.23
C VAL A 137 9.81 -1.25 12.99
N SER A 138 10.45 -0.26 12.37
CA SER A 138 11.47 0.59 12.99
C SER A 138 11.44 2.00 12.40
N GLU A 139 12.16 2.93 13.05
CA GLU A 139 12.22 4.33 12.62
C GLU A 139 10.85 4.98 12.43
N VAL A 140 9.92 4.76 13.36
CA VAL A 140 8.59 5.36 13.27
C VAL A 140 8.63 6.82 13.67
N TRP A 141 8.33 7.68 12.71
CA TRP A 141 8.17 9.11 12.89
C TRP A 141 6.74 9.52 12.59
N ARG A 142 6.16 10.32 13.48
CA ARG A 142 4.84 10.93 13.33
C ARG A 142 5.00 12.41 13.03
N GLY A 143 4.06 12.95 12.29
CA GLY A 143 3.90 14.38 12.12
C GLY A 143 2.62 14.77 11.41
N GLU A 144 2.66 15.93 10.76
CA GLU A 144 1.53 16.45 9.99
C GLU A 144 1.49 15.78 8.62
N GLY A 145 0.33 15.29 8.22
CA GLY A 145 0.10 14.67 6.92
C GLY A 145 -0.76 15.55 6.02
N GLU A 146 -0.45 15.56 4.73
CA GLU A 146 -1.31 16.08 3.67
C GLU A 146 -1.51 14.96 2.65
N VAL A 147 -2.72 14.78 2.17
CA VAL A 147 -3.02 13.81 1.11
C VAL A 147 -4.03 14.37 0.12
N ILE A 148 -3.77 14.15 -1.16
CA ILE A 148 -4.70 14.42 -2.26
C ILE A 148 -4.99 13.08 -2.93
N LEU A 149 -6.27 12.79 -3.12
CA LEU A 149 -6.79 11.64 -3.86
C LEU A 149 -7.56 12.17 -5.05
N ASN A 150 -7.13 11.80 -6.26
CA ASN A 150 -7.74 12.26 -7.50
C ASN A 150 -8.32 11.08 -8.29
N GLY A 151 -9.43 11.36 -8.96
CA GLY A 151 -10.06 10.46 -9.90
C GLY A 151 -9.52 10.53 -11.32
N SER A 152 -9.96 9.57 -12.14
CA SER A 152 -9.87 9.62 -13.58
C SER A 152 -10.94 8.71 -14.20
N ILE A 153 -11.04 8.67 -15.53
CA ILE A 153 -12.00 7.80 -16.21
C ILE A 153 -11.85 6.31 -15.86
N ASN A 154 -10.67 5.88 -15.38
CA ASN A 154 -10.39 4.51 -14.98
C ASN A 154 -9.75 4.40 -13.58
N GLU A 155 -9.93 5.43 -12.75
CA GLU A 155 -9.58 5.44 -11.34
C GLU A 155 -10.66 6.14 -10.54
N GLU A 156 -11.16 5.47 -9.51
CA GLU A 156 -12.36 5.88 -8.77
C GLU A 156 -12.01 6.37 -7.36
N LEU A 157 -10.79 6.88 -7.16
CA LEU A 157 -10.32 7.32 -5.85
C LEU A 157 -11.15 8.49 -5.29
N GLU A 158 -11.79 9.29 -6.14
CA GLU A 158 -12.68 10.39 -5.75
C GLU A 158 -13.91 9.94 -4.95
N VAL A 159 -14.24 8.64 -4.97
CA VAL A 159 -15.27 8.07 -4.09
C VAL A 159 -14.90 8.20 -2.61
N LEU A 160 -13.59 8.25 -2.31
CA LEU A 160 -13.06 8.38 -0.96
C LEU A 160 -12.86 9.86 -0.62
N LYS A 161 -13.89 10.44 0.02
CA LYS A 161 -13.81 11.81 0.54
C LYS A 161 -13.03 11.85 1.84
N ILE A 162 -11.96 12.65 1.87
CA ILE A 162 -11.16 12.86 3.07
C ILE A 162 -11.87 13.86 3.97
N ASN A 163 -12.35 13.40 5.13
CA ASN A 163 -13.01 14.26 6.11
C ASN A 163 -12.00 14.91 7.07
N LYS A 164 -10.97 14.16 7.45
CA LYS A 164 -9.94 14.60 8.40
C LYS A 164 -8.67 13.80 8.18
N ILE A 165 -7.53 14.46 8.34
CA ILE A 165 -6.22 13.81 8.37
C ILE A 165 -5.74 13.79 9.83
N GLU A 166 -5.52 12.59 10.36
CA GLU A 166 -5.10 12.39 11.77
C GLU A 166 -3.59 12.52 11.99
N GLY A 167 -2.80 12.40 10.92
CA GLY A 167 -1.35 12.52 10.93
C GLY A 167 -0.71 11.92 9.69
N GLY A 168 0.59 12.17 9.55
CA GLY A 168 1.47 11.54 8.57
C GLY A 168 2.55 10.73 9.26
N TYR A 169 2.98 9.64 8.63
CA TYR A 169 3.97 8.73 9.21
C TYR A 169 5.05 8.32 8.21
N TYR A 170 6.29 8.31 8.67
CA TYR A 170 7.43 7.67 8.00
C TYR A 170 7.91 6.52 8.88
N PHE A 171 8.20 5.36 8.30
CA PHE A 171 8.74 4.22 9.03
C PHE A 171 9.36 3.22 8.06
N ASN A 172 10.22 2.36 8.59
CA ASN A 172 10.70 1.17 7.92
C ASN A 172 9.90 -0.04 8.40
N TRP A 173 9.60 -0.96 7.51
CA TRP A 173 8.90 -2.19 7.87
C TRP A 173 9.32 -3.37 7.01
N SER A 174 9.16 -4.58 7.56
CA SER A 174 9.36 -5.83 6.84
C SER A 174 8.43 -6.91 7.36
N PHE A 175 8.15 -7.88 6.49
CA PHE A 175 7.35 -9.06 6.78
C PHE A 175 7.64 -10.15 5.74
N LYS A 176 7.25 -11.38 6.03
CA LYS A 176 7.20 -12.48 5.06
C LYS A 176 5.76 -12.73 4.65
N GLN A 177 5.56 -12.92 3.35
CA GLN A 177 4.27 -13.28 2.79
C GLN A 177 4.21 -14.77 2.52
N LEU A 178 3.24 -15.47 3.12
CA LEU A 178 3.17 -16.92 3.09
C LEU A 178 2.06 -17.46 2.18
N GLY A 179 1.03 -16.65 1.90
CA GLY A 179 -0.04 -17.02 0.98
C GLY A 179 -1.39 -16.39 1.36
N THR A 180 -2.47 -17.06 0.98
CA THR A 180 -3.85 -16.63 1.27
C THR A 180 -4.68 -17.84 1.72
N LYS A 181 -5.36 -17.73 2.86
CA LYS A 181 -6.36 -18.69 3.33
C LYS A 181 -7.73 -18.28 2.81
N ILE A 182 -8.41 -19.16 2.08
CA ILE A 182 -9.78 -18.87 1.58
C ILE A 182 -10.77 -18.88 2.74
N LEU A 183 -11.52 -17.79 2.89
CA LEU A 183 -12.58 -17.62 3.89
C LEU A 183 -13.95 -17.97 3.32
N SER A 184 -14.24 -17.56 2.10
CA SER A 184 -15.48 -17.88 1.40
C SER A 184 -15.30 -17.84 -0.11
N ARG A 185 -16.06 -18.65 -0.83
CA ARG A 185 -16.21 -18.57 -2.29
C ARG A 185 -17.49 -17.81 -2.58
N ILE A 186 -17.43 -16.87 -3.52
CA ILE A 186 -18.55 -16.03 -3.90
C ILE A 186 -19.22 -16.70 -5.11
N SER A 187 -20.47 -17.14 -4.94
CA SER A 187 -21.28 -17.60 -6.06
C SER A 187 -21.61 -16.42 -6.97
N LYS A 188 -21.61 -16.65 -8.29
CA LYS A 188 -22.14 -15.69 -9.26
C LYS A 188 -23.61 -15.39 -8.98
#